data_AF-A0A955UKG1-F1
#
_entry.id   AF-A0A955UKG1-F1
#
_cell.length_a   1.000
_cell.length_b   1.000
_cell.length_c   1.000
_cell.angle_alpha   90.00
_cell.angle_beta   90.00
_cell.angle_gamma   90.00
#
_symmetry.space_group_name_H-M   'P 1'
#
loop_
_entity.id
_entity.type
_entity.pdbx_description
1 polymer ?
#
loop_
_entity_poly.entity_id
_entity_poly.type
_entity_poly.pdbx_seq_one_letter_code
_entity_poly.pdbx_strand_id
1 'polypeptide(L)'
;DEASMVDLATMARLFEACVDVERIVLLGDPDQLASVESGAVLAELCAGAWSEVTRAAPSRAASSDAARPTLADSFVRLHTSHRFRGEGGIGLLAAAIRDGDADAALALLADPSHPEVERFDADSIDAVRGRLARHVRAMQHAIGEASDASEKLARLGLHRVLCAHRRGALGVEALCALLDEVAAAERRTSSRAGWFRGRLLLVTRNAPEQDLWNGDVGLVEETPTGLRALFPAPSGGVRSLAAGRLPAHESAIAMSVHKSQGSEFDEVDLVLGAKASPLMTRELLYTGVTRARERLRLHASEAVLRTAIARRIERDSALAARLRSAFP
;
A
#
# COMPACT_ATOMS: atom_id res chain seq x y z
N ASP A 1 -13.86 6.38 -3.80
CA ASP A 1 -12.47 6.07 -4.18
C ASP A 1 -11.99 4.86 -3.38
N GLU A 2 -10.88 4.22 -3.79
CA GLU A 2 -10.29 3.04 -3.15
C GLU A 2 -11.28 1.88 -2.89
N ALA A 3 -12.15 1.60 -3.86
CA ALA A 3 -13.20 0.59 -3.77
C ALA A 3 -12.69 -0.85 -3.58
N SER A 4 -11.40 -1.10 -3.82
CA SER A 4 -10.74 -2.38 -3.53
C SER A 4 -10.71 -2.70 -2.02
N MET A 5 -10.73 -1.68 -1.16
CA MET A 5 -10.74 -1.83 0.30
C MET A 5 -12.14 -2.02 0.90
N VAL A 6 -13.20 -1.84 0.11
CA VAL A 6 -14.59 -1.89 0.59
C VAL A 6 -15.07 -3.34 0.67
N ASP A 7 -15.44 -3.78 1.86
CA ASP A 7 -16.02 -5.11 2.08
C ASP A 7 -17.48 -5.21 1.61
N LEU A 8 -18.02 -6.43 1.57
CA LEU A 8 -19.37 -6.70 1.09
C LEU A 8 -20.46 -6.02 1.94
N ALA A 9 -20.31 -6.00 3.27
CA ALA A 9 -21.33 -5.46 4.16
C ALA A 9 -21.40 -3.92 4.07
N THR A 10 -20.24 -3.27 4.02
CA THR A 10 -20.10 -1.84 3.80
C THR A 10 -20.64 -1.44 2.44
N MET A 11 -20.34 -2.21 1.38
CA MET A 11 -20.88 -1.94 0.05
C MET A 11 -22.41 -2.09 0.01
N ALA A 12 -22.97 -3.13 0.65
CA ALA A 12 -24.42 -3.31 0.73
C ALA A 12 -25.11 -2.13 1.42
N ARG A 13 -24.59 -1.70 2.58
CA ARG A 13 -25.11 -0.53 3.30
C ARG A 13 -24.99 0.76 2.49
N LEU A 14 -23.91 0.92 1.71
CA LEU A 14 -23.76 2.06 0.80
C LEU A 14 -24.91 2.08 -0.22
N PHE A 15 -25.16 0.96 -0.91
CA PHE A 15 -26.25 0.89 -1.89
C PHE A 15 -27.64 1.08 -1.27
N GLU A 16 -27.88 0.54 -0.06
CA GLU A 16 -29.12 0.77 0.69
C GLU A 16 -29.33 2.25 1.06
N ALA A 17 -28.25 2.96 1.42
CA ALA A 17 -28.32 4.39 1.75
C ALA A 17 -28.44 5.29 0.51
N CYS A 18 -28.08 4.79 -0.66
CA CYS A 18 -28.01 5.55 -1.91
C CYS A 18 -29.19 5.29 -2.85
N VAL A 19 -30.36 4.90 -2.34
CA VAL A 19 -31.56 4.60 -3.16
C VAL A 19 -32.03 5.78 -4.02
N ASP A 20 -31.85 7.01 -3.54
CA ASP A 20 -32.23 8.24 -4.26
C ASP A 20 -31.03 8.89 -5.00
N VAL A 21 -29.87 8.23 -5.03
CA VAL A 21 -28.67 8.73 -5.72
C VAL A 21 -28.71 8.30 -7.18
N GLU A 22 -28.76 9.26 -8.09
CA GLU A 22 -28.85 8.98 -9.54
C GLU A 22 -27.60 8.30 -10.13
N ARG A 23 -26.42 8.51 -9.53
CA ARG A 23 -25.15 7.96 -10.03
C ARG A 23 -24.15 7.68 -8.92
N ILE A 24 -23.61 6.47 -8.93
CA ILE A 24 -22.49 6.06 -8.08
C ILE A 24 -21.31 5.72 -8.98
N VAL A 25 -20.13 6.25 -8.66
CA VAL A 25 -18.88 5.94 -9.36
C VAL A 25 -17.92 5.28 -8.37
N LEU A 26 -17.61 4.01 -8.63
CA LEU A 26 -16.62 3.25 -7.87
C LEU A 26 -15.27 3.37 -8.58
N LEU A 27 -14.26 3.83 -7.85
CA LEU A 27 -12.88 3.95 -8.32
C LEU A 27 -12.01 3.04 -7.48
N GLY A 28 -11.16 2.23 -8.10
CA GLY A 28 -10.25 1.33 -7.42
C GLY A 28 -9.55 0.39 -8.39
N ASP A 29 -8.62 -0.39 -7.85
CA ASP A 29 -7.83 -1.35 -8.61
C ASP A 29 -8.23 -2.78 -8.22
N PRO A 30 -8.82 -3.58 -9.13
CA PRO A 30 -9.28 -4.93 -8.82
C PRO A 30 -8.13 -5.92 -8.56
N ASP A 31 -6.90 -5.57 -8.95
CA ASP A 31 -5.71 -6.41 -8.77
C ASP A 31 -4.99 -6.11 -7.43
N GLN A 32 -5.39 -5.05 -6.72
CA GLN A 32 -4.92 -4.77 -5.36
C GLN A 32 -5.51 -5.72 -4.32
N LEU A 33 -4.85 -5.75 -3.18
CA LEU A 33 -5.25 -6.51 -2.01
C LEU A 33 -6.67 -6.11 -1.59
N ALA A 34 -7.57 -7.09 -1.61
CA ALA A 34 -8.96 -6.88 -1.23
C ALA A 34 -9.10 -6.50 0.26
N SER A 35 -10.26 -5.98 0.63
CA SER A 35 -10.62 -5.68 2.03
C SER A 35 -10.25 -6.83 2.99
N VAL A 36 -9.84 -6.47 4.21
CA VAL A 36 -9.53 -7.45 5.28
C VAL A 36 -10.77 -8.27 5.66
N GLU A 37 -11.96 -7.67 5.58
CA GLU A 37 -13.22 -8.35 5.84
C GLU A 37 -13.72 -9.14 4.60
N SER A 38 -14.85 -9.84 4.75
CA SER A 38 -15.35 -10.77 3.74
C SER A 38 -15.80 -10.09 2.44
N GLY A 39 -15.53 -10.77 1.32
CA GLY A 39 -15.93 -10.37 -0.03
C GLY A 39 -14.85 -9.58 -0.78
N ALA A 40 -14.77 -9.75 -2.10
CA ALA A 40 -13.88 -8.95 -2.96
C ALA A 40 -14.72 -8.22 -4.01
N VAL A 41 -15.58 -7.32 -3.54
CA VAL A 41 -16.69 -6.78 -4.33
C VAL A 41 -16.22 -6.18 -5.65
N LEU A 42 -15.20 -5.32 -5.61
CA LEU A 42 -14.66 -4.70 -6.82
C LEU A 42 -14.09 -5.73 -7.80
N ALA A 43 -13.27 -6.68 -7.32
CA ALA A 43 -12.67 -7.71 -8.14
C ALA A 43 -13.72 -8.63 -8.78
N GLU A 44 -14.79 -8.98 -8.05
CA GLU A 44 -15.88 -9.82 -8.53
C GLU A 44 -16.80 -9.11 -9.53
N LEU A 45 -17.12 -7.83 -9.27
CA LEU A 45 -17.82 -6.96 -10.22
C LEU A 45 -17.07 -6.92 -11.55
N CYS A 46 -15.77 -6.66 -11.46
CA CYS A 46 -14.84 -6.69 -12.57
C CYS A 46 -14.84 -8.04 -13.29
N ALA A 47 -14.62 -9.15 -12.58
CA ALA A 47 -14.52 -10.49 -13.18
C ALA A 47 -15.75 -10.91 -14.00
N GLY A 48 -16.95 -10.50 -13.57
CA GLY A 48 -18.18 -10.71 -14.33
C GLY A 48 -18.21 -9.96 -15.66
N ALA A 49 -17.81 -8.69 -15.65
CA ALA A 49 -17.88 -7.80 -16.81
C ALA A 49 -16.73 -7.94 -17.82
N TRP A 50 -15.52 -8.33 -17.38
CA TRP A 50 -14.36 -8.42 -18.29
C TRP A 50 -14.53 -9.46 -19.41
N SER A 51 -15.32 -10.50 -19.17
CA SER A 51 -15.61 -11.52 -20.19
C SER A 51 -16.50 -10.99 -21.35
N GLU A 52 -17.12 -9.83 -21.15
CA GLU A 52 -18.00 -9.16 -22.12
C GLU A 52 -17.30 -7.94 -22.76
N VAL A 53 -16.59 -7.14 -21.96
CA VAL A 53 -15.91 -5.91 -22.42
C VAL A 53 -14.72 -6.20 -23.36
N THR A 54 -14.02 -7.34 -23.23
CA THR A 54 -12.91 -7.70 -24.13
C THR A 54 -13.33 -8.00 -25.58
N ARG A 55 -14.64 -8.11 -25.87
CA ARG A 55 -15.16 -8.27 -27.24
C ARG A 55 -15.64 -6.97 -27.88
N ALA A 56 -15.72 -5.87 -27.14
CA ALA A 56 -16.14 -4.58 -27.67
C ALA A 56 -15.13 -3.51 -27.24
N ALA A 57 -14.28 -3.08 -28.19
CA ALA A 57 -13.74 -1.73 -28.08
C ALA A 57 -14.92 -0.78 -27.87
N PRO A 58 -14.77 0.30 -27.07
CA PRO A 58 -15.83 1.30 -26.91
C PRO A 58 -15.96 2.07 -28.22
N SER A 59 -16.58 1.46 -29.22
CA SER A 59 -17.07 2.18 -30.38
C SER A 59 -18.21 3.02 -29.85
N ARG A 60 -18.10 4.35 -29.96
CA ARG A 60 -19.23 5.28 -29.84
C ARG A 60 -20.20 5.08 -31.03
N ALA A 61 -20.42 3.85 -31.46
CA ALA A 61 -21.51 3.52 -32.35
C ALA A 61 -22.76 3.51 -31.47
N ALA A 62 -23.46 4.64 -31.47
CA ALA A 62 -24.86 4.67 -31.13
C ALA A 62 -25.60 3.73 -32.08
N SER A 63 -25.67 2.43 -31.75
CA SER A 63 -26.66 1.55 -32.35
C SER A 63 -27.99 1.91 -31.70
N SER A 64 -28.87 2.47 -32.52
CA SER A 64 -30.23 2.90 -32.20
C SER A 64 -31.18 1.74 -31.93
N ASP A 65 -30.74 0.70 -31.23
CA ASP A 65 -31.59 -0.41 -30.82
C ASP A 65 -31.69 -0.42 -29.29
N ALA A 66 -32.93 -0.48 -28.79
CA ALA A 66 -33.31 -0.31 -27.40
C ALA A 66 -32.90 -1.49 -26.50
N ALA A 67 -31.63 -1.90 -26.55
CA ALA A 67 -31.05 -2.84 -25.61
C ALA A 67 -30.90 -2.14 -24.25
N ARG A 68 -31.39 -2.78 -23.18
CA ARG A 68 -31.16 -2.30 -21.81
C ARG A 68 -29.64 -2.28 -21.56
N PRO A 69 -29.09 -1.21 -20.95
CA PRO A 69 -27.68 -1.18 -20.58
C PRO A 69 -27.37 -2.37 -19.68
N THR A 70 -26.29 -3.07 -20.02
CA THR A 70 -25.79 -4.23 -19.28
C THR A 70 -24.86 -3.78 -18.16
N LEU A 71 -24.55 -4.69 -17.23
CA LEU A 71 -23.56 -4.40 -16.20
C LEU A 71 -22.19 -4.10 -16.83
N ALA A 72 -21.84 -4.75 -17.96
CA ALA A 72 -20.59 -4.53 -18.68
C ALA A 72 -20.42 -3.10 -19.21
N ASP A 73 -21.52 -2.44 -19.61
CA ASP A 73 -21.52 -1.04 -20.07
C ASP A 73 -21.14 -0.05 -18.95
N SER A 74 -21.15 -0.51 -17.69
CA SER A 74 -20.81 0.28 -16.52
C SER A 74 -19.34 0.17 -16.09
N PHE A 75 -18.49 -0.54 -16.84
CA PHE A 75 -17.06 -0.70 -16.53
C PHE A 75 -16.13 0.01 -17.51
N VAL A 76 -15.11 0.66 -16.96
CA VAL A 76 -14.02 1.26 -17.73
C VAL A 76 -12.69 0.83 -17.08
N ARG A 77 -11.77 0.25 -17.86
CA ARG A 77 -10.37 0.08 -17.44
C ARG A 77 -9.51 1.21 -17.97
N LEU A 78 -8.70 1.77 -17.10
CA LEU A 78 -7.61 2.63 -17.52
C LEU A 78 -6.35 1.76 -17.62
N HIS A 79 -5.77 1.67 -18.83
CA HIS A 79 -4.58 0.86 -19.09
C HIS A 79 -3.27 1.66 -19.00
N THR A 80 -3.35 2.98 -19.15
CA THR A 80 -2.18 3.86 -19.18
C THR A 80 -1.89 4.38 -17.78
N SER A 81 -0.74 3.99 -17.22
CA SER A 81 -0.20 4.67 -16.05
C SER A 81 0.63 5.87 -16.49
N HIS A 82 0.25 7.07 -16.05
CA HIS A 82 1.05 8.27 -16.23
C HIS A 82 2.13 8.45 -15.16
N ARG A 83 2.01 7.72 -14.04
CA ARG A 83 2.92 7.77 -12.89
C ARG A 83 4.27 7.15 -13.25
N PHE A 84 4.24 6.02 -13.92
CA PHE A 84 5.42 5.38 -14.51
C PHE A 84 5.51 5.89 -15.94
N ARG A 85 6.33 6.90 -16.21
CA ARG A 85 6.44 7.55 -17.53
C ARG A 85 6.92 6.57 -18.63
N GLY A 86 6.06 5.67 -19.11
CA GLY A 86 6.34 4.67 -20.14
C GLY A 86 7.40 3.64 -19.71
N GLU A 87 7.14 2.34 -19.84
CA GLU A 87 8.13 1.26 -19.69
C GLU A 87 8.99 1.24 -18.40
N GLY A 88 8.64 2.00 -17.36
CA GLY A 88 9.36 1.99 -16.09
C GLY A 88 9.32 0.61 -15.44
N GLY A 89 10.46 0.16 -14.90
CA GLY A 89 10.65 -1.18 -14.36
C GLY A 89 9.65 -1.54 -13.28
N ILE A 90 9.20 -0.58 -12.45
CA ILE A 90 8.13 -0.82 -11.45
C ILE A 90 6.81 -1.19 -12.13
N GLY A 91 6.44 -0.51 -13.21
CA GLY A 91 5.20 -0.78 -13.95
C GLY A 91 5.26 -2.12 -14.69
N LEU A 92 6.38 -2.42 -15.34
CA LEU A 92 6.62 -3.71 -16.00
C LEU A 92 6.60 -4.87 -15.01
N LEU A 93 7.25 -4.70 -13.86
CA LEU A 93 7.27 -5.69 -12.79
C LEU A 93 5.87 -5.90 -12.20
N ALA A 94 5.12 -4.82 -11.95
CA ALA A 94 3.75 -4.90 -11.47
C ALA A 94 2.85 -5.65 -12.48
N ALA A 95 3.02 -5.41 -13.78
CA ALA A 95 2.30 -6.14 -14.83
C ALA A 95 2.64 -7.64 -14.83
N ALA A 96 3.94 -8.00 -14.80
CA ALA A 96 4.37 -9.39 -14.75
C ALA A 96 3.80 -10.13 -13.51
N ILE A 97 3.83 -9.48 -12.34
CA ILE A 97 3.25 -10.02 -11.11
C ILE A 97 1.74 -10.24 -11.26
N ARG A 98 1.00 -9.22 -11.71
CA ARG A 98 -0.45 -9.30 -11.92
C ARG A 98 -0.81 -10.45 -12.86
N ASP A 99 -0.06 -10.60 -13.95
CA ASP A 99 -0.31 -11.63 -14.96
C ASP A 99 0.10 -13.03 -14.45
N GLY A 100 0.94 -13.09 -13.42
CA GLY A 100 1.40 -14.33 -12.80
C GLY A 100 2.66 -14.88 -13.43
N ASP A 101 3.35 -14.07 -14.23
CA ASP A 101 4.56 -14.43 -14.95
C ASP A 101 5.78 -14.21 -14.04
N ALA A 102 6.11 -15.25 -13.29
CA ALA A 102 7.25 -15.20 -12.37
C ALA A 102 8.59 -15.13 -13.10
N ASP A 103 8.70 -15.70 -14.31
CA ASP A 103 9.92 -15.68 -15.09
C ASP A 103 10.20 -14.27 -15.63
N ALA A 104 9.18 -13.60 -16.18
CA ALA A 104 9.29 -12.21 -16.60
C ALA A 104 9.61 -11.29 -15.41
N ALA A 105 8.97 -11.48 -14.25
CA ALA A 105 9.23 -10.69 -13.05
C ALA A 105 10.69 -10.84 -12.57
N LEU A 106 11.23 -12.06 -12.56
CA LEU A 106 12.60 -12.33 -12.16
C LEU A 106 13.63 -11.83 -13.18
N ALA A 107 13.32 -11.96 -14.47
CA ALA A 107 14.17 -11.40 -15.53
C ALA A 107 14.30 -9.88 -15.40
N LEU A 108 13.19 -9.17 -15.15
CA LEU A 108 13.18 -7.73 -14.91
C LEU A 108 14.01 -7.34 -13.67
N LEU A 109 13.90 -8.09 -12.58
CA LEU A 109 14.67 -7.85 -11.36
C LEU A 109 16.18 -8.13 -11.50
N ALA A 110 16.58 -8.84 -12.55
CA ALA A 110 17.97 -9.11 -12.88
C ALA A 110 18.49 -8.20 -14.02
N ASP A 111 17.62 -7.42 -14.66
CA ASP A 111 17.97 -6.58 -15.80
C ASP A 111 18.57 -5.25 -15.33
N PRO A 112 19.87 -4.98 -15.60
CA PRO A 112 20.51 -3.73 -15.20
C PRO A 112 19.94 -2.49 -15.92
N SER A 113 19.12 -2.68 -16.95
CA SER A 113 18.41 -1.61 -17.66
C SER A 113 17.30 -0.97 -16.82
N HIS A 114 16.87 -1.63 -15.73
CA HIS A 114 15.86 -1.17 -14.80
C HIS A 114 16.43 -1.00 -13.37
N PRO A 115 17.40 -0.08 -13.17
CA PRO A 115 18.10 0.07 -11.89
C PRO A 115 17.21 0.54 -10.74
N GLU A 116 15.98 0.96 -11.01
CA GLU A 116 14.97 1.33 -10.03
C GLU A 116 14.28 0.13 -9.36
N VAL A 117 14.38 -1.07 -9.92
CA VAL A 117 13.86 -2.31 -9.32
C VAL A 117 15.01 -3.26 -9.00
N GLU A 118 15.16 -3.63 -7.74
CA GLU A 118 16.25 -4.49 -7.29
C GLU A 118 15.72 -5.63 -6.43
N ARG A 119 16.34 -6.82 -6.50
CA ARG A 119 16.07 -7.95 -5.61
C ARG A 119 17.29 -8.30 -4.78
N PHE A 120 17.06 -8.56 -3.51
CA PHE A 120 18.04 -9.07 -2.57
C PHE A 120 17.51 -10.29 -1.85
N ASP A 121 18.36 -11.30 -1.67
CA ASP A 121 18.03 -12.44 -0.83
C ASP A 121 17.87 -11.99 0.63
N ALA A 122 16.83 -12.51 1.28
CA ALA A 122 16.48 -12.18 2.66
C ALA A 122 15.91 -13.42 3.37
N ASP A 123 16.75 -14.08 4.13
CA ASP A 123 16.42 -15.26 4.94
C ASP A 123 16.43 -14.98 6.45
N SER A 124 16.96 -13.83 6.85
CA SER A 124 17.24 -13.47 8.23
C SER A 124 17.24 -11.95 8.40
N ILE A 125 17.05 -11.50 9.65
CA ILE A 125 17.10 -10.07 9.98
C ILE A 125 18.47 -9.47 9.67
N ASP A 126 19.55 -10.24 9.83
CA ASP A 126 20.91 -9.76 9.61
C ASP A 126 21.22 -9.57 8.11
N ALA A 127 20.61 -10.38 7.23
CA ALA A 127 20.72 -10.21 5.78
C ALA A 127 20.15 -8.87 5.28
N VAL A 128 19.13 -8.33 5.97
CA VAL A 128 18.49 -7.06 5.59
C VAL A 128 18.97 -5.87 6.41
N ARG A 129 19.49 -6.10 7.63
CA ARG A 129 19.85 -5.07 8.62
C ARG A 129 20.68 -3.94 8.03
N GLY A 130 21.80 -4.27 7.39
CA GLY A 130 22.74 -3.26 6.89
C GLY A 130 22.13 -2.35 5.82
N ARG A 131 21.31 -2.91 4.93
CA ARG A 131 20.65 -2.19 3.83
C ARG A 131 19.53 -1.31 4.36
N LEU A 132 18.60 -1.88 5.13
CA LEU A 132 17.48 -1.14 5.71
C LEU A 132 17.96 -0.02 6.64
N ALA A 133 18.99 -0.28 7.47
CA ALA A 133 19.56 0.75 8.33
C ALA A 133 20.17 1.90 7.53
N ARG A 134 20.79 1.64 6.37
CA ARG A 134 21.33 2.69 5.49
C ARG A 134 20.22 3.60 4.97
N HIS A 135 19.13 3.02 4.45
CA HIS A 135 18.01 3.79 3.90
C HIS A 135 17.28 4.58 4.98
N VAL A 136 17.08 3.98 6.17
CA VAL A 136 16.52 4.69 7.32
C VAL A 136 17.39 5.86 7.76
N ARG A 137 18.72 5.71 7.80
CA ARG A 137 19.62 6.84 8.12
C ARG A 137 19.51 7.95 7.09
N ALA A 138 19.48 7.61 5.80
CA ALA A 138 19.30 8.60 4.73
C ALA A 138 17.97 9.35 4.88
N MET A 139 16.87 8.64 5.17
CA MET A 139 15.56 9.27 5.44
C MET A 139 15.62 10.18 6.67
N GLN A 140 16.23 9.74 7.78
CA GLN A 140 16.37 10.55 9.00
C GLN A 140 17.24 11.79 8.79
N HIS A 141 18.30 11.68 8.00
CA HIS A 141 19.12 12.81 7.59
C HIS A 141 18.29 13.81 6.78
N ALA A 142 17.57 13.33 5.76
CA ALA A 142 16.68 14.17 4.96
C ALA A 142 15.62 14.84 5.85
N ILE A 143 14.92 14.12 6.74
CA ILE A 143 13.99 14.76 7.68
C ILE A 143 14.71 15.80 8.56
N GLY A 144 15.95 15.53 8.98
CA GLY A 144 16.75 16.43 9.80
C GLY A 144 17.13 17.76 9.12
N GLU A 145 17.34 17.75 7.81
CA GLU A 145 17.72 18.91 7.00
C GLU A 145 16.54 19.80 6.59
N ALA A 146 15.31 19.33 6.77
CA ALA A 146 14.13 20.13 6.48
C ALA A 146 14.04 21.37 7.41
N SER A 147 13.66 22.48 6.80
CA SER A 147 13.65 23.81 7.42
C SER A 147 12.53 23.99 8.43
N ASP A 148 11.37 23.37 8.19
CA ASP A 148 10.19 23.48 9.04
C ASP A 148 9.45 22.14 9.24
N ALA A 149 8.42 22.17 10.09
CA ALA A 149 7.63 21.00 10.43
C ALA A 149 6.82 20.43 9.26
N SER A 150 6.35 21.27 8.34
CA SER A 150 5.56 20.84 7.18
C SER A 150 6.46 20.11 6.19
N GLU A 151 7.66 20.65 5.93
CA GLU A 151 8.66 20.02 5.08
C GLU A 151 9.15 18.70 5.68
N LYS A 152 9.35 18.63 7.00
CA LYS A 152 9.66 17.37 7.69
C LYS A 152 8.60 16.29 7.48
N LEU A 153 7.33 16.67 7.60
CA LEU A 153 6.21 15.76 7.39
C LEU A 153 6.11 15.30 5.92
N ALA A 154 6.37 16.20 4.97
CA ALA A 154 6.43 15.83 3.55
C ALA A 154 7.56 14.81 3.28
N ARG A 155 8.71 14.95 3.94
CA ARG A 155 9.85 14.02 3.80
C ARG A 155 9.58 12.62 4.38
N LEU A 156 8.46 12.39 5.09
CA LEU A 156 8.04 11.04 5.50
C LEU A 156 7.61 10.16 4.31
N GLY A 157 7.32 10.79 3.15
CA GLY A 157 7.01 10.12 1.90
C GLY A 157 8.23 9.60 1.12
N LEU A 158 9.46 10.00 1.51
CA LEU A 158 10.67 9.65 0.75
C LEU A 158 10.96 8.14 0.79
N HIS A 159 10.69 7.47 1.91
CA HIS A 159 11.05 6.08 2.10
C HIS A 159 10.08 5.33 3.03
N ARG A 160 9.82 4.06 2.72
CA ARG A 160 9.09 3.16 3.63
C ARG A 160 9.59 1.72 3.54
N VAL A 161 9.63 1.05 4.69
CA VAL A 161 9.74 -0.42 4.75
C VAL A 161 8.34 -1.03 4.80
N LEU A 162 8.02 -1.88 3.84
CA LEU A 162 6.76 -2.62 3.78
C LEU A 162 7.02 -4.10 4.07
N CYS A 163 6.15 -4.72 4.87
CA CYS A 163 6.29 -6.11 5.28
C CYS A 163 5.06 -6.92 4.88
N ALA A 164 5.26 -8.16 4.44
CA ALA A 164 4.16 -9.11 4.25
C ALA A 164 3.56 -9.57 5.60
N HIS A 165 4.40 -9.72 6.63
CA HIS A 165 4.00 -10.25 7.93
C HIS A 165 4.08 -9.20 9.04
N ARG A 166 3.18 -9.29 10.02
CA ARG A 166 3.26 -8.48 11.23
C ARG A 166 4.28 -9.03 12.23
N ARG A 167 4.33 -10.35 12.40
CA ARG A 167 5.19 -11.07 13.35
C ARG A 167 6.28 -11.87 12.65
N GLY A 168 7.30 -12.26 13.40
CA GLY A 168 8.45 -13.03 12.91
C GLY A 168 9.69 -12.17 12.70
N ALA A 169 10.84 -12.81 12.42
CA ALA A 169 12.14 -12.14 12.34
C ALA A 169 12.23 -11.05 11.25
N LEU A 170 11.42 -11.18 10.19
CA LEU A 170 11.30 -10.22 9.09
C LEU A 170 9.93 -9.54 9.05
N GLY A 171 9.18 -9.62 10.15
CA GLY A 171 7.87 -8.97 10.28
C GLY A 171 7.98 -7.53 10.80
N VAL A 172 6.87 -6.80 10.72
CA VAL A 172 6.74 -5.40 11.17
C VAL A 172 7.30 -5.20 12.57
N GLU A 173 6.93 -6.04 13.54
CA GLU A 173 7.31 -5.85 14.95
C GLU A 173 8.85 -5.89 15.14
N ALA A 174 9.53 -6.87 14.53
CA ALA A 174 10.97 -7.04 14.63
C ALA A 174 11.73 -5.94 13.86
N LEU A 175 11.25 -5.58 12.67
CA LEU A 175 11.87 -4.54 11.86
C LEU A 175 11.65 -3.14 12.43
N CYS A 176 10.48 -2.85 13.02
CA CYS A 176 10.26 -1.60 13.73
C CYS A 176 11.19 -1.47 14.94
N ALA A 177 11.33 -2.51 15.76
CA ALA A 177 12.25 -2.50 16.90
C ALA A 177 13.69 -2.18 16.45
N LEU A 178 14.17 -2.89 15.42
CA LEU A 178 15.49 -2.67 14.85
C LEU A 178 15.68 -1.25 14.29
N LEU A 179 14.75 -0.80 13.45
CA LEU A 179 14.92 0.44 12.68
C LEU A 179 14.64 1.67 13.53
N ASP A 180 13.79 1.58 14.56
CA ASP A 180 13.61 2.65 15.53
C ASP A 180 14.90 2.89 16.32
N GLU A 181 15.65 1.85 16.69
CA GLU A 181 16.98 2.01 17.32
C GLU A 181 17.96 2.72 16.39
N VAL A 182 17.98 2.35 15.10
CA VAL A 182 18.81 3.02 14.09
C VAL A 182 18.42 4.50 13.96
N ALA A 183 17.12 4.80 13.90
CA ALA A 183 16.62 6.17 13.80
C ALA A 183 16.95 7.00 15.04
N ALA A 184 16.78 6.44 16.25
CA ALA A 184 17.11 7.10 17.50
C ALA A 184 18.60 7.46 17.59
N ALA A 185 19.48 6.54 17.17
CA ALA A 185 20.91 6.75 17.11
C ALA A 185 21.30 7.85 16.11
N GLU A 186 20.70 7.84 14.91
CA GLU A 186 20.96 8.86 13.88
C GLU A 186 20.58 10.26 14.35
N ARG A 187 19.49 10.38 15.11
CA ARG A 187 19.01 11.65 15.67
C ARG A 187 19.63 12.02 17.01
N ARG A 188 20.63 11.24 17.47
CA ARG A 188 21.38 11.42 18.73
C ARG A 188 20.47 11.55 19.95
N THR A 189 19.40 10.76 20.00
CA THR A 189 18.44 10.75 21.11
C THR A 189 18.38 9.39 21.78
N SER A 190 18.31 9.37 23.11
CA SER A 190 18.07 8.14 23.86
C SER A 190 16.62 7.68 23.68
N SER A 191 16.39 6.41 23.35
CA SER A 191 15.05 5.82 23.25
C SER A 191 14.47 5.49 24.63
N ARG A 192 14.23 6.50 25.48
CA ARG A 192 13.58 6.24 26.77
C ARG A 192 12.13 5.84 26.50
N ALA A 193 11.78 4.58 26.81
CA ALA A 193 10.45 4.00 26.56
C ALA A 193 9.97 4.10 25.08
N GLY A 194 10.90 4.12 24.12
CA GLY A 194 10.54 4.23 22.70
C GLY A 194 10.06 5.60 22.26
N TRP A 195 10.17 6.66 23.07
CA TRP A 195 9.84 8.04 22.71
C TRP A 195 11.12 8.83 22.40
N PHE A 196 11.38 9.14 21.13
CA PHE A 196 12.62 9.77 20.69
C PHE A 196 12.43 10.63 19.44
N ARG A 197 13.34 11.58 19.21
CA ARG A 197 13.33 12.48 18.05
C ARG A 197 13.55 11.72 16.75
N GLY A 198 12.71 11.94 15.75
CA GLY A 198 12.75 11.22 14.48
C GLY A 198 11.92 9.94 14.46
N ARG A 199 11.26 9.57 15.56
CA ARG A 199 10.34 8.43 15.55
C ARG A 199 9.14 8.74 14.64
N LEU A 200 8.83 7.82 13.73
CA LEU A 200 7.61 7.89 12.93
C LEU A 200 6.48 7.15 13.65
N LEU A 201 5.29 7.73 13.65
CA LEU A 201 4.11 7.21 14.33
C LEU A 201 3.00 6.92 13.32
N LEU A 202 2.29 5.81 13.51
CA LEU A 202 1.07 5.48 12.78
C LEU A 202 -0.09 5.45 13.77
N VAL A 203 -1.11 6.25 13.54
CA VAL A 203 -2.36 6.21 14.32
C VAL A 203 -3.15 4.96 13.95
N THR A 204 -3.55 4.17 14.95
CA THR A 204 -4.23 2.88 14.73
C THR A 204 -5.72 2.90 15.09
N ARG A 205 -6.23 4.03 15.61
CA ARG A 205 -7.64 4.24 15.93
C ARG A 205 -8.05 5.69 15.69
N ASN A 206 -9.23 5.88 15.11
CA ASN A 206 -9.84 7.20 14.93
C ASN A 206 -10.00 7.90 16.28
N ALA A 207 -9.64 9.18 16.31
CA ALA A 207 -9.61 10.01 17.51
C ALA A 207 -10.08 11.43 17.15
N PRO A 208 -11.42 11.64 17.02
CA PRO A 208 -11.98 12.89 16.54
C PRO A 208 -11.63 14.11 17.40
N GLU A 209 -11.47 13.93 18.72
CA GLU A 209 -11.08 15.00 19.64
C GLU A 209 -9.66 15.54 19.37
N GLN A 210 -8.79 14.71 18.80
CA GLN A 210 -7.43 15.05 18.40
C GLN A 210 -7.34 15.34 16.90
N ASP A 211 -8.47 15.23 16.17
CA ASP A 211 -8.56 15.33 14.72
C ASP A 211 -7.63 14.34 13.99
N LEU A 212 -7.41 13.15 14.58
CA LEU A 212 -6.54 12.11 14.02
C LEU A 212 -7.36 10.90 13.57
N TRP A 213 -6.99 10.32 12.44
CA TRP A 213 -7.66 9.19 11.83
C TRP A 213 -6.73 7.98 11.76
N ASN A 214 -7.30 6.77 11.80
CA ASN A 214 -6.54 5.53 11.59
C ASN A 214 -5.87 5.55 10.22
N GLY A 215 -4.55 5.40 10.20
CA GLY A 215 -3.73 5.59 9.00
C GLY A 215 -2.89 6.87 9.02
N ASP A 216 -3.22 7.85 9.86
CA ASP A 216 -2.44 9.09 9.95
C ASP A 216 -1.01 8.81 10.40
N VAL A 217 -0.05 9.34 9.65
CA VAL A 217 1.38 9.22 9.94
C VAL A 217 1.91 10.54 10.51
N GLY A 218 2.69 10.44 11.58
CA GLY A 218 3.31 11.58 12.25
C GLY A 218 4.78 11.37 12.54
N LEU A 219 5.42 12.43 13.03
CA LEU A 219 6.84 12.50 13.37
C LEU A 219 7.02 13.04 14.78
N VAL A 220 7.80 12.36 15.61
CA VAL A 220 8.24 12.92 16.89
C VAL A 220 9.42 13.87 16.66
N GLU A 221 9.29 15.11 17.11
CA GLU A 221 10.30 16.15 16.89
C GLU A 221 10.47 17.02 18.14
N GLU A 222 11.66 17.59 18.29
CA GLU A 222 11.97 18.53 19.38
C GLU A 222 11.31 19.88 19.10
N THR A 223 10.63 20.42 20.11
CA THR A 223 10.00 21.74 20.08
C THR A 223 10.45 22.57 21.29
N PRO A 224 10.19 23.89 21.35
CA PRO A 224 10.51 24.69 22.54
C PRO A 224 9.89 24.17 23.85
N THR A 225 8.85 23.34 23.76
CA THR A 225 8.17 22.72 24.92
C THR A 225 8.55 21.26 25.14
N GLY A 226 9.62 20.78 24.49
CA GLY A 226 10.09 19.39 24.52
C GLY A 226 9.68 18.58 23.29
N LEU A 227 9.90 17.26 23.36
CA LEU A 227 9.51 16.30 22.32
C LEU A 227 7.99 16.22 22.14
N ARG A 228 7.53 16.42 20.90
CA ARG A 228 6.10 16.37 20.53
C ARG A 228 5.89 15.58 19.26
N ALA A 229 4.71 15.00 19.10
CA ALA A 229 4.27 14.41 17.84
C ALA A 229 3.71 15.49 16.92
N LEU A 230 4.23 15.52 15.70
CA LEU A 230 3.78 16.39 14.62
C LEU A 230 2.95 15.56 13.65
N PHE A 231 1.79 16.08 13.26
CA PHE A 231 0.92 15.49 12.24
C PHE A 231 0.45 16.56 11.25
N PRO A 232 0.25 16.24 9.96
CA PRO A 232 -0.38 17.17 9.02
C PRO A 232 -1.77 17.56 9.51
N ALA A 233 -2.20 18.82 9.34
CA ALA A 233 -3.57 19.25 9.64
C ALA A 233 -4.43 19.29 8.36
N PRO A 234 -5.72 18.88 8.39
CA PRO A 234 -6.64 18.95 7.26
C PRO A 234 -6.82 20.35 6.70
N SER A 235 -6.79 21.36 7.57
CA SER A 235 -6.88 22.78 7.20
C SER A 235 -5.58 23.36 6.63
N GLY A 236 -4.53 22.54 6.47
CA GLY A 236 -3.16 23.00 6.24
C GLY A 236 -2.42 23.32 7.55
N GLY A 237 -1.10 23.15 7.54
CA GLY A 237 -0.24 23.33 8.71
C GLY A 237 0.02 22.03 9.48
N VAL A 238 0.46 22.18 10.74
CA VAL A 238 0.94 21.08 11.58
C VAL A 238 0.27 21.07 12.94
N ARG A 239 -0.30 19.92 13.31
CA ARG A 239 -0.76 19.64 14.67
C ARG A 239 0.41 19.16 15.52
N SER A 240 0.49 19.66 16.74
CA SER A 240 1.55 19.30 17.69
C SER A 240 0.97 18.77 19.00
N LEU A 241 1.15 17.48 19.26
CA LEU A 241 0.59 16.78 20.42
C LEU A 241 1.68 16.30 21.38
N ALA A 242 1.42 16.42 22.67
CA ALA A 242 2.25 15.78 23.70
C ALA A 242 1.99 14.27 23.69
N ALA A 243 2.97 13.46 24.12
CA ALA A 243 2.88 12.00 24.11
C ALA A 243 1.62 11.46 24.81
N GLY A 244 1.26 12.03 25.97
CA GLY A 244 0.07 11.61 26.74
C GLY A 244 -1.28 11.97 26.11
N ARG A 245 -1.31 12.77 25.04
CA ARG A 245 -2.52 13.10 24.28
C ARG A 245 -2.68 12.27 23.01
N LEU A 246 -1.72 11.42 22.69
CA LEU A 246 -1.80 10.60 21.50
C LEU A 246 -2.85 9.49 21.67
N PRO A 247 -3.67 9.24 20.64
CA PRO A 247 -4.52 8.05 20.61
C PRO A 247 -3.68 6.78 20.47
N ALA A 248 -4.32 5.62 20.32
CA ALA A 248 -3.62 4.38 20.03
C ALA A 248 -2.74 4.55 18.76
N HIS A 249 -1.46 4.21 18.90
CA HIS A 249 -0.45 4.40 17.86
C HIS A 249 0.64 3.33 17.92
N GLU A 250 1.32 3.12 16.80
CA GLU A 250 2.50 2.24 16.68
C GLU A 250 3.63 2.92 15.90
N SER A 251 4.81 2.28 15.81
CA SER A 251 5.87 2.80 14.92
C SER A 251 5.44 2.64 13.47
N ALA A 252 5.68 3.66 12.65
CA ALA A 252 5.41 3.59 11.22
C ALA A 252 6.65 3.26 10.39
N ILE A 253 7.85 3.19 10.98
CA ILE A 253 9.11 3.06 10.22
C ILE A 253 9.12 1.83 9.29
N ALA A 254 8.47 0.76 9.74
CA ALA A 254 7.99 -0.33 8.89
C ALA A 254 6.48 -0.49 9.09
N MET A 255 5.76 -0.94 8.06
CA MET A 255 4.34 -1.25 8.16
C MET A 255 3.96 -2.43 7.27
N SER A 256 2.83 -3.08 7.57
CA SER A 256 2.33 -4.14 6.70
C SER A 256 1.81 -3.55 5.38
N VAL A 257 1.88 -4.30 4.28
CA VAL A 257 1.31 -3.88 2.97
C VAL A 257 -0.16 -3.47 3.08
N HIS A 258 -0.96 -4.16 3.90
CA HIS A 258 -2.36 -3.78 4.14
C HIS A 258 -2.52 -2.36 4.72
N LYS A 259 -1.57 -1.93 5.55
CA LYS A 259 -1.61 -0.61 6.21
C LYS A 259 -1.06 0.51 5.33
N SER A 260 -0.44 0.18 4.19
CA SER A 260 0.02 1.17 3.21
C SER A 260 -0.95 1.40 2.06
N GLN A 261 -2.12 0.75 2.05
CA GLN A 261 -3.16 0.99 1.04
C GLN A 261 -3.58 2.48 1.06
N GLY A 262 -3.75 3.07 -0.11
CA GLY A 262 -3.98 4.51 -0.27
C GLY A 262 -2.77 5.43 0.00
N SER A 263 -1.62 4.87 0.41
CA SER A 263 -0.36 5.63 0.55
C SER A 263 0.61 5.33 -0.59
N GLU A 264 1.54 6.25 -0.87
CA GLU A 264 2.63 6.06 -1.82
C GLU A 264 3.92 6.62 -1.24
N PHE A 265 5.05 6.05 -1.66
CA PHE A 265 6.38 6.46 -1.21
C PHE A 265 7.34 6.53 -2.39
N ASP A 266 8.31 7.44 -2.35
CA ASP A 266 9.29 7.58 -3.43
C ASP A 266 10.14 6.31 -3.52
N GLU A 267 10.67 5.85 -2.39
CA GLU A 267 11.39 4.58 -2.28
C GLU A 267 10.69 3.58 -1.34
N VAL A 268 10.65 2.31 -1.74
CA VAL A 268 10.11 1.22 -0.92
C VAL A 268 11.11 0.07 -0.80
N ASP A 269 11.37 -0.37 0.44
CA ASP A 269 11.92 -1.69 0.72
C ASP A 269 10.77 -2.65 1.06
N LEU A 270 10.46 -3.59 0.18
CA LEU A 270 9.40 -4.59 0.39
C LEU A 270 10.00 -5.92 0.87
N VAL A 271 9.74 -6.26 2.13
CA VAL A 271 10.23 -7.45 2.81
C VAL A 271 9.14 -8.52 2.87
N LEU A 272 9.36 -9.63 2.16
CA LEU A 272 8.36 -10.69 2.02
C LEU A 272 8.50 -11.81 3.06
N GLY A 273 9.66 -11.90 3.72
CA GLY A 273 9.98 -12.91 4.73
C GLY A 273 10.81 -14.08 4.19
N ALA A 274 11.32 -14.91 5.12
CA ALA A 274 12.29 -15.96 4.82
C ALA A 274 11.68 -17.22 4.20
N LYS A 275 10.37 -17.43 4.39
CA LYS A 275 9.64 -18.62 3.95
C LYS A 275 8.31 -18.22 3.35
N ALA A 276 7.88 -18.95 2.32
CA ALA A 276 6.56 -18.78 1.76
C ALA A 276 5.49 -19.08 2.82
N SER A 277 4.41 -18.29 2.81
CA SER A 277 3.28 -18.46 3.73
C SER A 277 1.96 -18.14 3.02
N PRO A 278 0.80 -18.61 3.52
CA PRO A 278 -0.50 -18.36 2.90
C PRO A 278 -0.82 -16.88 2.65
N LEU A 279 -0.28 -15.99 3.49
CA LEU A 279 -0.45 -14.53 3.35
C LEU A 279 0.24 -13.95 2.12
N MET A 280 1.21 -14.67 1.56
CA MET A 280 2.01 -14.20 0.42
C MET A 280 1.29 -14.58 -0.86
N THR A 281 0.48 -13.65 -1.33
CA THR A 281 -0.28 -13.77 -2.56
C THR A 281 0.19 -12.74 -3.57
N ARG A 282 -0.23 -12.94 -4.81
CA ARG A 282 0.02 -12.06 -5.94
C ARG A 282 -0.46 -10.65 -5.66
N GLU A 283 -1.66 -10.52 -5.10
CA GLU A 283 -2.31 -9.24 -4.80
C GLU A 283 -1.56 -8.48 -3.70
N LEU A 284 -1.06 -9.18 -2.66
CA LEU A 284 -0.22 -8.56 -1.64
C LEU A 284 1.08 -8.04 -2.26
N LEU A 285 1.74 -8.85 -3.08
CA LEU A 285 2.99 -8.48 -3.74
C LEU A 285 2.77 -7.30 -4.70
N TYR A 286 1.75 -7.37 -5.56
CA TYR A 286 1.35 -6.31 -6.48
C TYR A 286 1.07 -5.00 -5.76
N THR A 287 0.30 -5.06 -4.67
CA THR A 287 -0.02 -3.89 -3.85
C THR A 287 1.24 -3.27 -3.27
N GLY A 288 2.16 -4.08 -2.72
CA GLY A 288 3.43 -3.61 -2.17
C GLY A 288 4.34 -2.96 -3.22
N VAL A 289 4.43 -3.55 -4.42
CA VAL A 289 5.22 -3.04 -5.56
C VAL A 289 4.69 -1.68 -6.02
N THR A 290 3.36 -1.54 -6.16
CA THR A 290 2.72 -0.31 -6.63
C THR A 290 2.74 0.85 -5.61
N ARG A 291 3.19 0.59 -4.37
CA ARG A 291 3.43 1.66 -3.40
C ARG A 291 4.65 2.51 -3.74
N ALA A 292 5.62 1.98 -4.50
CA ALA A 292 6.84 2.69 -4.90
C ALA A 292 6.58 3.63 -6.08
N ARG A 293 6.99 4.90 -5.98
CA ARG A 293 6.90 5.89 -7.07
C ARG A 293 8.17 5.89 -7.91
N GLU A 294 9.34 5.82 -7.29
CA GLU A 294 10.63 6.01 -7.95
C GLU A 294 11.55 4.80 -7.84
N ARG A 295 11.58 4.11 -6.70
CA ARG A 295 12.47 2.95 -6.50
C ARG A 295 11.85 1.86 -5.62
N LEU A 296 12.02 0.62 -6.04
CA LEU A 296 11.59 -0.57 -5.30
C LEU A 296 12.76 -1.52 -5.06
N ARG A 297 12.90 -1.97 -3.81
CA ARG A 297 13.89 -2.97 -3.40
C ARG A 297 13.16 -4.14 -2.75
N LEU A 298 13.16 -5.30 -3.40
CA LEU A 298 12.54 -6.52 -2.91
C LEU A 298 13.53 -7.32 -2.06
N HIS A 299 13.13 -7.69 -0.86
CA HIS A 299 13.89 -8.52 0.06
C HIS A 299 13.17 -9.87 0.20
N ALA A 300 13.55 -10.80 -0.67
CA ALA A 300 12.95 -12.12 -0.80
C ALA A 300 13.86 -13.05 -1.59
N SER A 301 13.87 -14.35 -1.25
CA SER A 301 14.45 -15.36 -2.12
C SER A 301 13.62 -15.55 -3.40
N GLU A 302 14.26 -16.05 -4.46
CA GLU A 302 13.56 -16.36 -5.72
C GLU A 302 12.38 -17.32 -5.49
N ALA A 303 12.59 -18.39 -4.71
CA ALA A 303 11.56 -19.38 -4.42
C ALA A 303 10.33 -18.76 -3.73
N VAL A 304 10.56 -17.82 -2.81
CA VAL A 304 9.49 -17.09 -2.12
C VAL A 304 8.73 -16.19 -3.09
N LEU A 305 9.43 -15.48 -3.97
CA LEU A 305 8.83 -14.61 -4.97
C LEU A 305 7.98 -15.39 -5.98
N ARG A 306 8.50 -16.49 -6.53
CA ARG A 306 7.76 -17.40 -7.43
C ARG A 306 6.48 -17.91 -6.78
N THR A 307 6.58 -18.31 -5.50
CA THR A 307 5.41 -18.80 -4.75
C THR A 307 4.36 -17.71 -4.57
N ALA A 308 4.79 -16.48 -4.24
CA ALA A 308 3.87 -15.35 -4.07
C ALA A 308 3.17 -14.99 -5.39
N ILE A 309 3.88 -14.96 -6.51
CA ILE A 309 3.32 -14.65 -7.84
C ILE A 309 2.32 -15.73 -8.29
N ALA A 310 2.63 -17.00 -8.05
CA ALA A 310 1.77 -18.12 -8.43
C ALA A 310 0.46 -18.16 -7.61
N ARG A 311 0.49 -17.78 -6.33
CA ARG A 311 -0.67 -17.84 -5.44
C ARG A 311 -1.59 -16.64 -5.62
N ARG A 312 -2.85 -16.88 -5.97
CA ARG A 312 -3.92 -15.88 -5.91
C ARG A 312 -4.71 -16.00 -4.61
N ILE A 313 -5.37 -14.92 -4.21
CA ILE A 313 -6.36 -14.97 -3.14
C ILE A 313 -7.60 -15.70 -3.67
N GLU A 314 -7.92 -16.84 -3.07
CA GLU A 314 -9.19 -17.53 -3.30
C GLU A 314 -10.20 -17.06 -2.24
N ARG A 315 -11.33 -16.53 -2.68
CA ARG A 315 -12.47 -16.19 -1.82
C ARG A 315 -13.72 -16.88 -2.37
N ASP A 316 -14.37 -17.66 -1.53
CA ASP A 316 -15.65 -18.26 -1.86
C ASP A 316 -16.72 -17.17 -1.89
N SER A 317 -17.21 -16.85 -3.10
CA SER A 317 -18.31 -15.91 -3.28
C SER A 317 -19.18 -16.30 -4.47
N ALA A 318 -20.48 -16.05 -4.32
CA ALA A 318 -21.48 -16.23 -5.36
C ALA A 318 -21.89 -14.89 -6.01
N LEU A 319 -21.27 -13.76 -5.64
CA LEU A 319 -21.69 -12.44 -6.10
C LEU A 319 -21.58 -12.32 -7.62
N ALA A 320 -20.44 -12.69 -8.22
CA ALA A 320 -20.29 -12.66 -9.68
C ALA A 320 -21.34 -13.52 -10.41
N ALA A 321 -21.68 -14.69 -9.86
CA ALA A 321 -22.72 -15.55 -10.42
C ALA A 321 -24.13 -14.93 -10.28
N ARG A 322 -24.44 -14.34 -9.12
CA ARG A 322 -25.72 -13.66 -8.86
C ARG A 322 -25.89 -12.41 -9.74
N LEU A 323 -24.83 -11.63 -9.93
CA LEU A 323 -24.85 -10.43 -10.77
C LEU A 323 -25.16 -10.81 -12.23
N ARG A 324 -24.50 -11.84 -12.77
CA ARG A 324 -24.81 -12.35 -14.12
C ARG A 324 -26.25 -12.87 -14.26
N SER A 325 -26.80 -13.47 -13.20
CA SER A 325 -28.20 -13.92 -13.22
C SER A 325 -29.21 -12.78 -13.09
N ALA A 326 -28.88 -11.71 -12.38
CA ALA A 326 -29.77 -10.58 -12.14
C ALA A 326 -29.73 -9.53 -13.27
N PHE A 327 -28.58 -9.41 -13.95
CA PHE A 327 -28.32 -8.53 -15.07
C PHE A 327 -27.78 -9.34 -16.26
N PRO A 328 -28.65 -10.12 -16.94
CA PRO A 328 -28.27 -10.93 -18.10
C PRO A 328 -28.02 -10.11 -19.36
#